data_AF-A0A0A2A318-F1
#
_entry.id   AF-A0A0A2A318-F1
#
_cell.length_a   1.000
_cell.length_b   1.000
_cell.length_c   1.000
_cell.angle_alpha   90.00
_cell.angle_beta   90.00
_cell.angle_gamma   90.00
#
_symmetry.space_group_name_H-M   'P 1'
#
loop_
_entity.id
_entity.type
_entity.pdbx_description
1 polymer ?
#
loop_
_entity_poly.entity_id
_entity_poly.type
_entity_poly.pdbx_seq_one_letter_code
_entity_poly.pdbx_strand_id
1 'polypeptide(L)'
;MADLKIPNLNMKSDKYIFKKKLGLRRKSKRRLFTESAFLFILSLLLVYINYLIPNKNLLLQSLPKTFNKSYVLFIDLLSNLFEIFLVIFIFVSFFTALILMVGCFYRLFRVYTRNSKKMIYK
;
A
#
# COMPACT_ATOMS: atom_id res chain seq x y z
N MET A 1 35.18 -19.67 -38.50
CA MET A 1 34.52 -19.16 -37.28
C MET A 1 35.62 -18.80 -36.30
N ALA A 2 35.72 -17.54 -35.88
CA ALA A 2 36.77 -17.08 -34.97
C ALA A 2 36.31 -17.28 -33.53
N ASP A 3 37.06 -18.07 -32.76
CA ASP A 3 36.81 -18.25 -31.33
C ASP A 3 37.16 -16.96 -30.58
N LEU A 4 36.12 -16.27 -30.09
CA LEU A 4 36.24 -15.14 -29.19
C LEU A 4 36.83 -15.62 -27.85
N LYS A 5 38.12 -15.35 -27.60
CA LYS A 5 38.75 -15.52 -26.28
C LYS A 5 38.20 -14.45 -25.33
N ILE A 6 37.12 -14.80 -24.62
CA ILE A 6 36.57 -13.95 -23.56
C ILE A 6 37.50 -14.03 -22.34
N PRO A 7 38.04 -12.90 -21.82
CA PRO A 7 38.87 -12.90 -20.64
C PRO A 7 38.06 -13.26 -19.39
N ASN A 8 38.74 -13.91 -18.45
CA ASN A 8 38.22 -14.60 -17.27
C ASN A 8 37.14 -13.79 -16.51
N LEU A 9 35.87 -14.15 -16.70
CA LEU A 9 34.72 -13.56 -16.01
C LEU A 9 34.86 -13.84 -14.51
N ASN A 10 35.09 -12.79 -13.72
CA ASN A 10 35.24 -12.83 -12.26
C ASN A 10 34.15 -13.69 -11.61
N MET A 11 34.51 -14.90 -11.18
CA MET A 11 33.62 -15.97 -10.70
C MET A 11 33.06 -15.74 -9.29
N LYS A 12 33.08 -14.52 -8.75
CA LYS A 12 32.45 -14.22 -7.46
C LYS A 12 30.93 -14.37 -7.58
N SER A 13 30.42 -15.56 -7.23
CA SER A 13 28.99 -15.91 -7.21
C SER A 13 28.19 -15.10 -6.21
N ASP A 14 28.86 -14.60 -5.18
CA ASP A 14 28.23 -14.02 -3.99
C ASP A 14 27.87 -12.55 -4.16
N LYS A 15 28.25 -11.92 -5.28
CA LYS A 15 27.97 -10.50 -5.57
C LYS A 15 26.49 -10.22 -5.89
N TYR A 16 25.71 -11.25 -6.19
CA TYR A 16 24.32 -11.09 -6.62
C TYR A 16 23.39 -12.00 -5.81
N ILE A 17 22.47 -11.39 -5.06
CA ILE A 17 21.44 -12.05 -4.23
C ILE A 17 20.63 -13.06 -5.06
N PHE A 18 20.43 -12.78 -6.36
CA PHE A 18 19.68 -13.62 -7.30
C PHE A 18 20.54 -14.65 -8.06
N LYS A 19 21.88 -14.62 -7.96
CA LYS A 19 22.76 -15.62 -8.59
C LYS A 19 22.76 -16.94 -7.84
N LYS A 20 22.35 -16.93 -6.56
CA LYS A 20 21.92 -18.12 -5.81
C LYS A 20 20.54 -18.55 -6.31
N LYS A 21 20.47 -18.95 -7.59
CA LYS A 21 19.26 -19.48 -8.21
C LYS A 21 18.69 -20.55 -7.29
N LEU A 22 17.37 -20.53 -7.08
CA LEU A 22 16.61 -21.65 -6.55
C LEU A 22 17.08 -22.89 -7.29
N GLY A 23 17.99 -23.63 -6.67
CA GLY A 23 18.66 -24.72 -7.36
C GLY A 23 17.56 -25.66 -7.80
N LEU A 24 17.53 -26.00 -9.09
CA LEU A 24 16.77 -27.13 -9.64
C LEU A 24 17.37 -28.44 -9.10
N ARG A 25 17.62 -28.51 -7.79
CA ARG A 25 18.13 -29.67 -7.10
C ARG A 25 16.96 -30.62 -7.02
N ARG A 26 17.07 -31.73 -7.76
CA ARG A 26 16.08 -32.80 -7.77
C ARG A 26 15.70 -33.16 -6.34
N LYS A 27 14.43 -32.96 -5.98
CA LYS A 27 13.91 -33.41 -4.68
C LYS A 27 14.05 -34.93 -4.61
N SER A 28 14.42 -35.43 -3.43
CA SER A 28 14.48 -36.87 -3.22
C SER A 28 13.09 -37.48 -3.34
N LYS A 29 12.99 -38.73 -3.84
CA LYS A 29 11.72 -39.46 -3.96
C LYS A 29 10.94 -39.48 -2.63
N ARG A 30 11.64 -39.64 -1.49
CA ARG A 30 11.06 -39.61 -0.15
C ARG A 30 10.38 -38.27 0.17
N ARG A 31 11.02 -37.15 -0.15
CA ARG A 31 10.48 -35.80 0.10
C ARG A 31 9.25 -35.52 -0.77
N LEU A 32 9.26 -35.94 -2.02
CA LEU A 32 8.10 -35.84 -2.91
C LEU A 32 6.92 -36.65 -2.36
N PHE A 33 7.18 -37.86 -1.86
CA PHE A 33 6.15 -38.73 -1.28
C PHE A 33 5.52 -38.15 -0.01
N THR A 34 6.34 -37.59 0.89
CA THR A 34 5.84 -36.93 2.11
C THR A 34 5.02 -35.68 1.78
N GLU A 35 5.46 -34.89 0.80
CA GLU A 35 4.72 -33.70 0.34
C GLU A 35 3.35 -34.11 -0.25
N SER A 36 3.31 -35.17 -1.07
CA SER A 36 2.04 -35.68 -1.63
C SER A 36 1.11 -36.26 -0.57
N ALA A 37 1.63 -37.02 0.40
CA ALA A 37 0.82 -37.58 1.48
C ALA A 37 0.23 -36.48 2.37
N PHE A 38 1.01 -35.43 2.64
CA PHE A 38 0.53 -34.27 3.39
C PHE A 38 -0.59 -33.52 2.65
N LEU A 39 -0.42 -33.27 1.35
CA LEU A 39 -1.47 -32.66 0.52
C LEU A 39 -2.73 -33.51 0.45
N PHE A 40 -2.59 -34.83 0.43
CA PHE A 40 -3.71 -35.76 0.44
C PHE A 40 -4.48 -35.77 1.78
N ILE A 41 -3.76 -35.74 2.90
CA ILE A 41 -4.40 -35.64 4.23
C ILE A 41 -5.11 -34.29 4.36
N LEU A 42 -4.50 -33.20 3.88
CA LEU A 42 -5.11 -31.87 3.84
C LEU A 42 -6.38 -31.84 2.99
N SER A 43 -6.38 -32.51 1.83
CA SER A 43 -7.57 -32.55 0.97
C SER A 43 -8.71 -33.32 1.63
N LEU A 44 -8.42 -34.46 2.27
CA LEU A 44 -9.42 -35.21 3.05
C LEU A 44 -9.97 -34.39 4.22
N LEU A 45 -9.11 -33.67 4.92
CA LEU A 45 -9.50 -32.77 6.01
C LEU A 45 -10.42 -31.65 5.49
N LEU A 46 -10.11 -31.05 4.34
CA LEU A 46 -10.98 -30.04 3.71
C LEU A 46 -12.35 -30.59 3.31
N VAL A 47 -12.40 -31.81 2.75
CA VAL A 47 -13.67 -32.48 2.43
C VAL A 47 -14.47 -32.74 3.70
N TYR A 48 -13.81 -33.18 4.77
CA TYR A 48 -14.47 -33.45 6.06
C TYR A 48 -15.03 -32.17 6.70
N ILE A 49 -14.25 -31.09 6.75
CA ILE A 49 -14.72 -29.79 7.24
C ILE A 49 -15.91 -29.32 6.41
N ASN A 50 -15.82 -29.40 5.08
CA ASN A 50 -16.93 -29.02 4.21
C ASN A 50 -18.17 -29.90 4.45
N TYR A 51 -18.01 -31.20 4.67
CA TYR A 51 -19.12 -32.11 4.97
C TYR A 51 -19.84 -31.71 6.27
N LEU A 52 -19.09 -31.33 7.31
CA LEU A 52 -19.63 -30.93 8.61
C LEU A 52 -20.51 -29.67 8.58
N ILE A 53 -20.41 -28.81 7.55
CA ILE A 53 -21.21 -27.57 7.47
C ILE A 53 -22.68 -27.92 7.17
N PRO A 54 -23.62 -27.67 8.10
CA PRO A 54 -25.05 -27.87 7.84
C PRO A 54 -25.60 -26.75 6.96
N ASN A 55 -26.73 -26.99 6.28
CA ASN A 55 -27.52 -25.97 5.57
C ASN A 55 -26.75 -25.13 4.51
N LYS A 56 -25.87 -25.79 3.74
CA LYS A 56 -25.02 -25.16 2.72
C LYS A 56 -25.80 -24.33 1.70
N ASN A 57 -26.96 -24.82 1.25
CA ASN A 57 -27.78 -24.12 0.25
C ASN A 57 -28.31 -22.78 0.79
N LEU A 58 -28.73 -22.74 2.05
CA LEU A 58 -29.20 -21.51 2.70
C LEU A 58 -28.05 -20.51 2.89
N LEU A 59 -26.87 -20.98 3.28
CA LEU A 59 -25.67 -20.16 3.38
C LEU A 59 -25.32 -19.52 2.03
N LEU A 60 -25.30 -20.31 0.95
CA LEU A 60 -25.00 -19.82 -0.40
C LEU A 60 -26.02 -18.80 -0.91
N GLN A 61 -27.30 -18.97 -0.59
CA GLN A 61 -28.35 -18.01 -0.95
C GLN A 61 -28.27 -16.71 -0.13
N SER A 62 -27.78 -16.76 1.11
CA SER A 62 -27.64 -15.59 1.97
C SER A 62 -26.41 -14.73 1.63
N LEU A 63 -25.38 -15.32 1.00
CA LEU A 63 -24.12 -14.66 0.64
C LEU A 63 -24.29 -13.35 -0.15
N PRO A 64 -25.05 -13.30 -1.27
CA PRO A 64 -25.19 -12.08 -2.05
C PRO A 64 -25.85 -10.96 -1.23
N LYS A 65 -26.84 -11.31 -0.41
CA LYS A 65 -27.56 -10.37 0.44
C LYS A 65 -26.67 -9.79 1.53
N THR A 66 -25.87 -10.62 2.20
CA THR A 66 -24.91 -10.16 3.21
C THR A 66 -23.78 -9.36 2.60
N PHE A 67 -23.27 -9.76 1.42
CA PHE A 67 -22.25 -9.02 0.71
C PHE A 67 -22.73 -7.63 0.32
N ASN A 68 -23.92 -7.50 -0.28
CA ASN A 68 -24.48 -6.20 -0.62
C ASN A 68 -24.64 -5.31 0.62
N LYS A 69 -25.13 -5.86 1.74
CA LYS A 69 -25.25 -5.10 2.99
C LYS A 69 -23.89 -4.64 3.51
N SER A 70 -22.88 -5.51 3.51
CA SER A 70 -21.52 -5.13 3.91
C SER A 70 -20.91 -4.08 2.99
N TYR A 71 -21.21 -4.14 1.69
CA TYR A 71 -20.73 -3.18 0.70
C TYR A 71 -21.35 -1.79 0.91
N VAL A 72 -22.65 -1.72 1.20
CA VAL A 72 -23.32 -0.44 1.54
C VAL A 72 -22.70 0.16 2.80
N LEU A 73 -22.53 -0.63 3.87
CA LEU A 73 -21.90 -0.15 5.10
C LEU A 73 -20.45 0.33 4.87
N PHE A 74 -19.73 -0.31 3.95
CA PHE A 74 -18.39 0.11 3.58
C PHE A 74 -18.39 1.47 2.86
N ILE A 75 -19.35 1.71 1.96
CA ILE A 75 -19.53 3.01 1.31
C ILE A 75 -19.87 4.08 2.35
N ASP A 76 -20.80 3.80 3.27
CA ASP A 76 -21.19 4.74 4.33
C ASP A 76 -19.99 5.10 5.22
N LEU A 77 -19.16 4.13 5.58
CA LEU A 77 -17.91 4.36 6.33
C LEU A 77 -16.94 5.29 5.57
N LEU A 78 -16.79 5.08 4.25
CA LEU A 78 -15.95 5.95 3.43
C LEU A 78 -16.52 7.36 3.32
N SER A 79 -17.83 7.51 3.20
CA SER A 79 -18.49 8.83 3.18
C SER A 79 -18.24 9.59 4.49
N ASN A 80 -18.43 8.93 5.63
CA ASN A 80 -18.20 9.55 6.94
C ASN A 80 -16.72 9.93 7.15
N LEU A 81 -15.79 9.09 6.69
CA LEU A 81 -14.36 9.42 6.73
C LEU A 81 -14.03 10.65 5.88
N PHE A 82 -14.63 10.76 4.69
CA PHE A 82 -14.45 11.92 3.82
C PHE A 82 -14.97 13.21 4.47
N GLU A 83 -16.12 13.17 5.12
CA GLU A 83 -16.66 14.31 5.88
C GLU A 83 -15.72 14.78 6.98
N ILE A 84 -15.14 13.85 7.75
CA ILE A 84 -14.16 14.17 8.79
C ILE A 84 -12.92 14.85 8.18
N PHE A 85 -12.40 14.34 7.07
CA PHE A 85 -11.25 14.97 6.39
C PHE A 85 -11.58 16.36 5.85
N LEU A 86 -12.81 16.58 5.35
CA LEU A 86 -13.26 17.90 4.92
C LEU A 86 -13.25 18.91 6.07
N VAL A 87 -13.77 18.52 7.24
CA VAL A 87 -13.76 19.38 8.42
C VAL A 87 -12.32 19.74 8.81
N ILE A 88 -11.42 18.76 8.86
CA ILE A 88 -9.99 18.99 9.14
C ILE A 88 -9.38 19.95 8.11
N PHE A 89 -9.68 19.75 6.83
CA PHE A 89 -9.18 20.61 5.76
C PHE A 89 -9.66 22.06 5.91
N ILE A 90 -10.92 22.28 6.28
CA ILE A 90 -11.47 23.62 6.55
C ILE A 90 -10.66 24.30 7.66
N PHE A 91 -10.39 23.60 8.77
CA PHE A 91 -9.58 24.15 9.85
C PHE A 91 -8.17 24.52 9.41
N VAL A 92 -7.48 23.62 8.70
CA VAL A 92 -6.11 23.88 8.21
C VAL A 92 -6.09 25.05 7.22
N SER A 93 -7.05 25.10 6.30
CA SER A 93 -7.20 26.19 5.34
C SER A 93 -7.43 27.53 6.05
N PHE A 94 -8.28 27.55 7.08
CA PHE A 94 -8.51 28.75 7.88
C PHE A 94 -7.24 29.25 8.58
N PHE A 95 -6.48 28.35 9.23
CA PHE A 95 -5.22 28.73 9.87
C PHE A 95 -4.18 29.25 8.87
N THR A 96 -4.05 28.60 7.71
CA THR A 96 -3.12 29.07 6.68
C THR A 96 -3.53 30.44 6.14
N ALA A 97 -4.82 30.69 5.93
CA ALA A 97 -5.35 32.00 5.55
C ALA A 97 -5.05 33.08 6.59
N LEU A 98 -5.21 32.80 7.89
CA LEU A 98 -4.86 33.74 8.95
C LEU A 98 -3.37 34.11 8.95
N ILE A 99 -2.49 33.12 8.82
CA ILE A 99 -1.03 33.34 8.76
C ILE A 99 -0.68 34.23 7.55
N LEU A 100 -1.25 33.93 6.38
CA LEU A 100 -1.06 34.73 5.16
C LEU A 100 -1.58 36.16 5.33
N MET A 101 -2.73 36.34 5.97
CA MET A 101 -3.35 37.64 6.22
C MET A 101 -2.46 38.51 7.14
N VAL A 102 -1.94 37.96 8.23
CA VAL A 102 -0.99 38.67 9.12
C VAL A 102 0.28 39.06 8.36
N GLY A 103 0.84 38.14 7.56
CA GLY A 103 2.01 38.43 6.71
C GLY A 103 1.76 39.55 5.69
N CYS A 104 0.57 39.58 5.10
CA CYS A 104 0.14 40.64 4.18
C CYS A 104 0.06 42.00 4.89
N PHE A 105 -0.61 42.07 6.06
CA PHE A 105 -0.68 43.30 6.84
C PHE A 105 0.69 43.79 7.29
N TYR A 106 1.56 42.91 7.77
CA TYR A 106 2.93 43.30 8.14
C TYR A 106 3.67 43.97 6.96
N ARG A 107 3.52 43.42 5.75
CA ARG A 107 4.10 44.01 4.54
C ARG A 107 3.48 45.36 4.19
N LEU A 108 2.15 45.52 4.29
CA LEU A 108 1.46 46.79 4.06
C LEU A 108 1.87 47.85 5.06
N PHE A 109 1.91 47.53 6.37
CA PHE A 109 2.37 48.44 7.41
C PHE A 109 3.82 48.87 7.17
N ARG A 110 4.70 47.94 6.77
CA ARG A 110 6.09 48.26 6.40
C ARG A 110 6.19 49.22 5.21
N VAL A 111 5.31 49.10 4.21
CA VAL A 111 5.26 50.03 3.06
C VAL A 111 4.74 51.39 3.50
N TYR A 112 3.68 51.43 4.31
CA TYR A 112 3.08 52.67 4.80
C TYR A 112 4.02 53.46 5.73
N THR A 113 4.73 52.78 6.63
CA THR A 113 5.74 53.39 7.51
C THR A 113 7.04 53.77 6.80
N ARG A 114 7.19 53.43 5.51
CA ARG A 114 8.27 53.94 4.68
C ARG A 114 8.00 55.40 4.30
N ASN A 115 7.92 56.27 5.31
CA ASN A 115 7.98 57.70 5.13
C ASN A 115 9.26 58.04 4.36
N SER A 116 9.07 58.81 3.30
CA SER A 116 10.07 59.38 2.43
C SER A 116 11.13 60.11 3.27
N LYS A 117 12.29 59.47 3.49
CA LYS A 117 13.51 60.22 3.78
C LYS A 117 13.72 61.16 2.59
N LYS A 118 13.26 62.41 2.70
CA LYS A 118 13.59 63.46 1.73
C LYS A 118 15.11 63.49 1.65
N MET A 119 15.65 63.18 0.48
CA MET A 119 17.08 63.38 0.22
C MET A 119 17.31 64.89 0.27
N ILE A 120 17.79 65.36 1.42
CA ILE A 120 18.28 66.72 1.57
C ILE A 120 19.61 66.73 0.82
N TYR A 121 19.57 67.19 -0.43
CA TYR A 121 20.79 67.55 -1.16
C TYR A 121 21.38 68.78 -0.46
N LYS A 122 22.63 68.62 0.01
CA LYS A 122 23.40 69.63 0.73
C LYS A 122 24.12 70.54 -0.26
#